data_AF-A0A2T1G472-F1
#
_entry.id   AF-A0A2T1G472-F1
#
_cell.length_a   1.000
_cell.length_b   1.000
_cell.length_c   1.000
_cell.angle_alpha   90.00
_cell.angle_beta   90.00
_cell.angle_gamma   90.00
#
_symmetry.space_group_name_H-M   'P 1'
#
loop_
_entity.id
_entity.type
_entity.pdbx_description
1 polymer ?
#
loop_
_entity_poly.entity_id
_entity_poly.type
_entity_poly.pdbx_seq_one_letter_code
_entity_poly.pdbx_strand_id
1 'polypeptide(L)'
;MTKLPTTFQTLDLTGFEFDRAQQYSGITRSMVDVACAVLQKNRVGIAVRSASAALKEIYGIGGSTDIICKLLKEWRADNLSLMKQGKSEKDLASAILEAADDGLLDESEIPEEILSCSHQMAIAFYRLAYQKADTSVSGDRMKSLGAENEMMRQQLKDFPQLQMEIGFYKSEYDRQRNELREAYMNLNKQQLVDSEQFRQQLDSLTAERNELDAKLTVAEKRLAEVAVAEVASRDRLSEISRLNGQLEAREREISSLHSQAQALQAAVGEKQVLESQLAEVRSQLTESSTTITRLQSQQKTAGALEVDISDSIMLENETLHQDLSISLTEIEQLKAQLAEFSVAQVVLEKAKKQKTVTSNK
;
A
#
# COMPACT_ATOMS: atom_id res chain seq x y z
N MET A 1 71.62 -68.91 56.92
CA MET A 1 71.44 -68.82 58.38
C MET A 1 70.26 -69.67 58.80
N THR A 2 70.53 -70.87 59.31
CA THR A 2 69.52 -71.81 59.82
C THR A 2 69.10 -71.37 61.23
N LYS A 3 67.83 -70.99 61.40
CA LYS A 3 67.25 -70.53 62.67
C LYS A 3 67.38 -71.62 63.74
N LEU A 4 68.04 -71.32 64.86
CA LEU A 4 68.12 -72.21 66.02
C LEU A 4 66.71 -72.47 66.59
N PRO A 5 66.31 -73.74 66.81
CA PRO A 5 64.97 -74.09 67.29
C PRO A 5 64.73 -73.51 68.69
N THR A 6 63.65 -72.74 68.83
CA THR A 6 63.36 -71.87 69.99
C THR A 6 62.64 -72.56 71.15
N THR A 7 62.49 -73.89 71.11
CA THR A 7 61.86 -74.69 72.19
C THR A 7 62.39 -76.13 72.11
N PHE A 8 63.12 -76.59 73.11
CA PHE A 8 63.49 -78.01 73.22
C PHE A 8 62.28 -78.78 73.78
N GLN A 9 61.93 -79.93 73.19
CA GLN A 9 60.73 -80.69 73.57
C GLN A 9 60.97 -81.71 74.69
N THR A 10 62.22 -82.09 74.96
CA THR A 10 62.65 -82.89 76.12
C THR A 10 64.16 -82.75 76.32
N LEU A 11 64.61 -82.13 77.41
CA LEU A 11 66.02 -82.15 77.85
C LEU A 11 66.33 -83.48 78.55
N ASP A 12 67.52 -84.05 78.33
CA ASP A 12 68.00 -85.20 79.11
C ASP A 12 68.45 -84.74 80.50
N LEU A 13 67.64 -85.08 81.51
CA LEU A 13 67.81 -84.68 82.91
C LEU A 13 68.43 -85.80 83.77
N THR A 14 68.87 -86.91 83.17
CA THR A 14 69.50 -88.02 83.92
C THR A 14 70.79 -87.57 84.62
N GLY A 15 70.88 -87.84 85.92
CA GLY A 15 72.07 -87.51 86.74
C GLY A 15 72.06 -86.13 87.41
N PHE A 16 70.96 -85.37 87.31
CA PHE A 16 70.78 -84.12 88.07
C PHE A 16 69.69 -84.30 89.13
N GLU A 17 70.00 -84.00 90.40
CA GLU A 17 69.03 -84.02 91.49
C GLU A 17 68.38 -82.63 91.63
N PHE A 18 67.06 -82.56 91.42
CA PHE A 18 66.28 -81.35 91.63
C PHE A 18 64.88 -81.72 92.11
N ASP A 19 64.38 -81.00 93.11
CA ASP A 19 63.08 -81.27 93.72
C ASP A 19 61.97 -80.65 92.86
N ARG A 20 61.18 -81.49 92.18
CA ARG A 20 60.05 -81.07 91.32
C ARG A 20 58.79 -80.73 92.12
N ALA A 21 58.72 -81.09 93.41
CA ALA A 21 57.55 -80.84 94.24
C ALA A 21 57.57 -79.47 94.93
N GLN A 22 58.71 -78.78 94.91
CA GLN A 22 58.90 -77.49 95.56
C GLN A 22 58.47 -76.34 94.63
N GLN A 23 57.56 -75.47 95.09
CA GLN A 23 57.23 -74.23 94.39
C GLN A 23 58.32 -73.19 94.67
N TYR A 24 59.11 -72.88 93.64
CA TYR A 24 60.16 -71.87 93.71
C TYR A 24 59.60 -70.47 93.38
N SER A 25 59.92 -69.47 94.21
CA SER A 25 59.41 -68.09 94.06
C SER A 25 60.32 -67.16 93.25
N GLY A 26 61.51 -67.61 92.82
CA GLY A 26 62.47 -66.83 92.04
C GLY A 26 63.64 -67.67 91.52
N ILE A 27 64.40 -67.10 90.58
CA ILE A 27 65.58 -67.76 89.98
C ILE A 27 66.81 -67.48 90.85
N THR A 28 67.47 -68.53 91.33
CA THR A 28 68.75 -68.44 92.04
C THR A 28 69.92 -68.79 91.10
N ARG A 29 71.13 -68.39 91.47
CA ARG A 29 72.36 -68.69 90.71
C ARG A 29 72.58 -70.19 90.51
N SER A 30 72.35 -70.99 91.56
CA SER A 30 72.46 -72.45 91.48
C SER A 30 71.51 -73.07 90.45
N MET A 31 70.31 -72.51 90.24
CA MET A 31 69.38 -72.98 89.20
C MET A 31 69.92 -72.69 87.79
N VAL A 32 70.57 -71.54 87.61
CA VAL A 32 71.20 -71.16 86.33
C VAL A 32 72.41 -72.06 86.05
N ASP A 33 73.21 -72.39 87.07
CA ASP A 33 74.35 -73.29 86.94
C ASP A 33 73.90 -74.68 86.47
N VAL A 34 72.84 -75.22 87.07
CA VAL A 34 72.25 -76.51 86.67
C VAL A 34 71.64 -76.43 85.27
N ALA A 35 70.90 -75.36 84.94
CA ALA A 35 70.32 -75.19 83.61
C ALA A 35 71.42 -75.08 82.53
N CYS A 36 72.51 -74.37 82.78
CA CYS A 36 73.64 -74.27 81.87
C CYS A 36 74.38 -75.61 81.74
N ALA A 37 74.56 -76.37 82.82
CA ALA A 37 75.14 -77.72 82.76
C ALA A 37 74.28 -78.70 81.94
N VAL A 38 72.95 -78.65 82.10
CA VAL A 38 72.00 -79.44 81.30
C VAL A 38 72.09 -79.05 79.82
N LEU A 39 72.13 -77.74 79.50
CA LEU A 39 72.29 -77.27 78.11
C LEU A 39 73.61 -77.73 77.48
N GLN A 40 74.70 -77.70 78.26
CA GLN A 40 76.00 -78.22 77.81
C GLN A 40 75.96 -79.72 77.55
N LYS A 41 75.36 -80.53 78.45
CA LYS A 41 75.18 -81.98 78.26
C LYS A 41 74.41 -82.27 76.97
N ASN A 42 73.37 -81.49 76.68
CA ASN A 42 72.53 -81.63 75.50
C ASN A 42 73.11 -80.95 74.23
N ARG A 43 74.36 -80.44 74.28
CA ARG A 43 75.05 -79.74 73.17
C ARG A 43 74.26 -78.56 72.59
N VAL A 44 73.48 -77.89 73.43
CA VAL A 44 72.71 -76.71 73.06
C VAL A 44 73.55 -75.45 73.31
N GLY A 45 73.52 -74.50 72.38
CA GLY A 45 74.16 -73.20 72.53
C GLY A 45 73.62 -72.45 73.75
N ILE A 46 74.51 -71.93 74.60
CA ILE A 46 74.14 -71.21 75.83
C ILE A 46 73.88 -69.76 75.45
N ALA A 47 72.61 -69.40 75.27
CA ALA A 47 72.13 -68.06 75.02
C ALA A 47 71.02 -67.72 76.02
N VAL A 48 70.69 -66.44 76.18
CA VAL A 48 69.65 -65.99 77.13
C VAL A 48 68.32 -66.72 76.90
N ARG A 49 67.97 -66.93 75.62
CA ARG A 49 66.74 -67.63 75.22
C ARG A 49 66.75 -69.12 75.57
N SER A 50 67.88 -69.82 75.34
CA SER A 50 67.99 -71.25 75.65
C SER A 50 68.10 -71.49 77.16
N ALA A 51 68.77 -70.62 77.91
CA ALA A 51 68.82 -70.67 79.37
C ALA A 51 67.44 -70.44 80.01
N SER A 52 66.67 -69.46 79.49
CA SER A 52 65.29 -69.22 79.93
C SER A 52 64.38 -70.43 79.65
N ALA A 53 64.51 -71.06 78.49
CA ALA A 53 63.77 -72.27 78.16
C ALA A 53 64.13 -73.45 79.10
N ALA A 54 65.42 -73.66 79.38
CA ALA A 54 65.87 -74.72 80.28
C ALA A 54 65.39 -74.52 81.73
N LEU A 55 65.42 -73.29 82.26
CA LEU A 55 64.90 -72.99 83.60
C LEU A 55 63.40 -73.25 83.70
N LYS A 56 62.65 -72.92 82.64
CA LYS A 56 61.22 -73.21 82.55
C LYS A 56 60.93 -74.71 82.50
N GLU A 57 61.77 -75.50 81.82
CA GLU A 57 61.60 -76.95 81.70
C GLU A 57 62.04 -77.71 82.96
N ILE A 58 63.10 -77.27 83.64
CA ILE A 58 63.65 -77.94 84.84
C ILE A 58 62.86 -77.56 86.10
N TYR A 59 62.58 -76.27 86.29
CA TYR A 59 62.02 -75.72 87.54
C TYR A 59 60.61 -75.15 87.39
N GLY A 60 60.06 -75.08 86.18
CA GLY A 60 58.73 -74.50 85.94
C GLY A 60 58.68 -72.97 86.05
N ILE A 61 59.82 -72.28 86.22
CA ILE A 61 59.90 -70.83 86.38
C ILE A 61 60.42 -70.17 85.10
N GLY A 62 59.70 -69.16 84.61
CA GLY A 62 60.22 -68.20 83.65
C GLY A 62 60.46 -66.86 84.35
N GLY A 63 61.72 -66.49 84.59
CA GLY A 63 62.05 -65.18 85.18
C GLY A 63 62.17 -64.09 84.12
N SER A 64 62.30 -62.84 84.59
CA SER A 64 62.60 -61.71 83.70
C SER A 64 63.90 -61.95 82.95
N THR A 65 63.89 -61.65 81.65
CA THR A 65 65.04 -61.74 80.74
C THR A 65 66.26 -61.01 81.30
N ASP A 66 66.05 -59.92 82.05
CA ASP A 66 67.12 -59.12 82.64
C ASP A 66 67.83 -59.83 83.80
N ILE A 67 67.08 -60.54 84.64
CA ILE A 67 67.64 -61.31 85.77
C ILE A 67 68.41 -62.50 85.22
N ILE A 68 67.87 -63.18 84.21
CA ILE A 68 68.53 -64.30 83.52
C ILE A 68 69.80 -63.79 82.84
N CYS A 69 69.74 -62.67 82.10
CA CYS A 69 70.91 -62.03 81.51
C CYS A 69 72.00 -61.75 82.53
N LYS A 70 71.64 -61.20 83.70
CA LYS A 70 72.61 -60.87 84.75
C LYS A 70 73.27 -62.11 85.35
N LEU A 71 72.49 -63.12 85.72
CA LEU A 71 73.01 -64.38 86.26
C LEU A 71 73.81 -65.17 85.22
N LEU A 72 73.39 -65.15 83.95
CA LEU A 72 74.12 -65.78 82.85
C LEU A 72 75.46 -65.07 82.57
N LYS A 73 75.52 -63.74 82.74
CA LYS A 73 76.77 -62.98 82.67
C LYS A 73 77.73 -63.39 83.79
N GLU A 74 77.25 -63.50 85.03
CA GLU A 74 78.05 -63.97 86.16
C GLU A 74 78.54 -65.41 85.93
N TRP A 75 77.66 -66.31 85.49
CA TRP A 75 78.04 -67.69 85.17
C TRP A 75 79.07 -67.78 84.04
N ARG A 76 78.91 -66.99 82.97
CA ARG A 76 79.87 -66.97 81.85
C ARG A 76 81.21 -66.38 82.25
N ALA A 77 81.24 -65.38 83.14
CA ALA A 77 82.50 -64.85 83.65
C ALA A 77 83.29 -65.92 84.41
N ASP A 78 82.61 -66.71 85.24
CA ASP A 78 83.22 -67.79 86.02
C ASP A 78 83.63 -69.00 85.15
N ASN A 79 82.89 -69.27 84.07
CA ASN A 79 83.08 -70.45 83.22
C ASN A 79 83.72 -70.14 81.85
N LEU A 80 84.20 -68.90 81.63
CA LEU A 80 84.80 -68.46 80.36
C LEU A 80 86.05 -69.28 80.02
N SER A 81 86.84 -69.62 81.04
CA SER A 81 88.06 -70.44 80.93
C SER A 81 87.75 -71.89 80.56
N LEU A 82 86.64 -72.44 81.05
CA LEU A 82 86.16 -73.79 80.70
C LEU A 82 85.58 -73.86 79.28
N MET A 83 84.89 -72.80 78.84
CA MET A 83 84.36 -72.70 77.48
C MET A 83 85.45 -72.52 76.41
N LYS A 84 86.62 -71.97 76.78
CA LYS A 84 87.79 -71.82 75.90
C LYS A 84 88.60 -73.11 75.72
N GLN A 85 88.48 -74.09 76.62
CA GLN A 85 89.32 -75.30 76.62
C GLN A 85 88.84 -76.44 75.72
N GLY A 86 87.79 -76.24 74.92
CA GLY A 86 87.45 -77.23 73.90
C GLY A 86 86.52 -76.71 72.83
N LYS A 87 87.06 -76.37 71.64
CA LYS A 87 86.52 -76.58 70.27
C LYS A 87 87.33 -75.80 69.21
N SER A 88 87.29 -76.25 67.96
CA SER A 88 88.20 -75.92 66.84
C SER A 88 87.93 -74.57 66.13
N GLU A 89 88.89 -74.07 65.34
CA GLU A 89 88.90 -72.74 64.67
C GLU A 89 87.64 -72.41 63.84
N LYS A 90 86.96 -73.40 63.25
CA LYS A 90 85.71 -73.20 62.49
C LYS A 90 84.53 -72.80 63.37
N ASP A 91 84.54 -73.23 64.64
CA ASP A 91 83.52 -72.88 65.63
C ASP A 91 83.78 -71.48 66.20
N LEU A 92 85.04 -70.98 66.14
CA LEU A 92 85.40 -69.62 66.54
C LEU A 92 84.78 -68.57 65.61
N ALA A 93 84.85 -68.76 64.29
CA ALA A 93 84.24 -67.85 63.31
C ALA A 93 82.70 -67.83 63.41
N SER A 94 82.08 -68.98 63.72
CA SER A 94 80.63 -69.06 63.96
C SER A 94 80.23 -68.44 65.30
N ALA A 95 81.04 -68.62 66.36
CA ALA A 95 80.84 -67.99 67.66
C ALA A 95 81.01 -66.47 67.60
N ILE A 96 81.93 -65.97 66.77
CA ILE A 96 82.10 -64.54 66.50
C ILE A 96 80.91 -63.99 65.71
N LEU A 97 80.43 -64.69 64.67
CA LEU A 97 79.23 -64.27 63.91
C LEU A 97 77.94 -64.35 64.74
N GLU A 98 77.81 -65.30 65.67
CA GLU A 98 76.70 -65.35 66.64
C GLU A 98 76.82 -64.28 67.74
N ALA A 99 78.04 -63.84 68.08
CA ALA A 99 78.27 -62.69 68.97
C ALA A 99 78.06 -61.34 68.26
N ALA A 100 78.23 -61.29 66.92
CA ALA A 100 78.09 -60.08 66.10
C ALA A 100 76.64 -59.62 65.91
N ASP A 101 75.66 -60.54 65.99
CA ASP A 101 74.24 -60.26 65.70
C ASP A 101 73.56 -59.35 66.77
N ASP A 102 74.27 -59.07 67.89
CA ASP A 102 73.87 -58.11 68.94
C ASP A 102 74.56 -56.73 68.79
N GLY A 103 75.33 -56.49 67.72
CA GLY A 103 75.88 -55.16 67.39
C GLY A 103 76.93 -54.62 68.35
N LEU A 104 77.63 -55.50 69.08
CA LEU A 104 78.52 -55.16 70.20
C LEU A 104 79.89 -55.87 70.12
N LEU A 105 80.35 -56.22 68.91
CA LEU A 105 81.76 -56.58 68.71
C LEU A 105 82.56 -55.29 68.49
N ASP A 106 83.51 -55.04 69.38
CA ASP A 106 84.52 -54.00 69.20
C ASP A 106 85.48 -54.44 68.08
N GLU A 107 85.90 -53.54 67.18
CA GLU A 107 86.74 -53.88 66.01
C GLU A 107 88.04 -54.62 66.39
N SER A 108 88.51 -54.43 67.63
CA SER A 108 89.66 -55.12 68.22
C SER A 108 89.46 -56.62 68.50
N GLU A 109 88.23 -57.11 68.46
CA GLU A 109 87.86 -58.51 68.74
C GLU A 109 87.73 -59.37 67.47
N ILE A 110 87.74 -58.73 66.29
CA ILE A 110 87.64 -59.41 64.99
C ILE A 110 89.06 -59.61 64.44
N PRO A 111 89.42 -60.83 64.02
CA PRO A 111 90.70 -61.07 63.34
C PRO A 111 90.88 -60.14 62.12
N GLU A 112 92.02 -59.47 62.06
CA GLU A 112 92.34 -58.40 61.09
C GLU A 112 92.15 -58.82 59.62
N GLU A 113 92.38 -60.09 59.33
CA GLU A 113 92.21 -60.71 58.00
C GLU A 113 90.75 -60.75 57.54
N ILE A 114 89.81 -60.97 58.47
CA ILE A 114 88.37 -61.01 58.20
C ILE A 114 87.85 -59.58 58.02
N LEU A 115 88.34 -58.64 58.83
CA LEU A 115 88.01 -57.22 58.72
C LEU A 115 88.42 -56.65 57.35
N SER A 116 89.63 -56.97 56.90
CA SER A 116 90.16 -56.56 55.58
C SER A 116 89.33 -57.13 54.42
N CYS A 117 88.96 -58.41 54.49
CA CYS A 117 88.10 -59.05 53.48
C CYS A 117 86.70 -58.41 53.41
N SER A 118 86.09 -58.12 54.56
CA SER A 118 84.80 -57.44 54.66
C SER A 118 84.85 -56.04 54.04
N HIS A 119 85.90 -55.26 54.33
CA HIS A 119 86.10 -53.94 53.72
C HIS A 119 86.28 -54.01 52.20
N GLN A 120 87.05 -54.97 51.69
CA GLN A 120 87.22 -55.15 50.25
C GLN A 120 85.91 -55.54 49.56
N MET A 121 85.11 -56.42 50.18
CA MET A 121 83.77 -56.76 49.68
C MET A 121 82.85 -55.55 49.65
N ALA A 122 82.82 -54.74 50.71
CA ALA A 122 82.01 -53.53 50.77
C ALA A 122 82.37 -52.55 49.64
N ILE A 123 83.67 -52.32 49.41
CA ILE A 123 84.17 -51.46 48.32
C ILE A 123 83.72 -52.00 46.94
N ALA A 124 83.81 -53.32 46.74
CA ALA A 124 83.38 -53.95 45.48
C ALA A 124 81.88 -53.79 45.23
N PHE A 125 81.04 -53.96 46.26
CA PHE A 125 79.60 -53.75 46.17
C PHE A 125 79.24 -52.30 45.84
N TYR A 126 79.89 -51.33 46.50
CA TYR A 126 79.68 -49.91 46.21
C TYR A 126 80.04 -49.56 44.76
N ARG A 127 81.18 -50.05 44.25
CA ARG A 127 81.59 -49.82 42.86
C ARG A 127 80.60 -50.40 41.85
N LEU A 128 80.11 -51.61 42.10
CA LEU A 128 79.14 -52.27 41.22
C LEU A 128 77.77 -51.57 41.23
N ALA A 129 77.32 -51.11 42.40
CA ALA A 129 76.09 -50.33 42.54
C ALA A 129 76.19 -48.99 41.80
N TYR A 130 77.32 -48.29 41.94
CA TYR A 130 77.57 -47.02 41.24
C TYR A 130 77.57 -47.19 39.71
N GLN A 131 78.25 -48.22 39.19
CA GLN A 131 78.30 -48.50 37.75
C GLN A 131 76.92 -48.86 37.17
N LYS A 132 76.09 -49.59 37.93
CA LYS A 132 74.71 -49.89 37.54
C LYS A 132 73.81 -48.64 37.57
N ALA A 133 73.97 -47.79 38.58
CA ALA A 133 73.23 -46.54 38.67
C ALA A 133 73.57 -45.61 37.49
N ASP A 134 74.86 -45.43 37.18
CA ASP A 134 75.33 -44.54 36.11
C ASP A 134 74.86 -45.01 34.72
N THR A 135 74.91 -46.32 34.45
CA THR A 135 74.39 -46.89 33.19
C THR A 135 72.86 -46.85 33.09
N SER A 136 72.13 -46.98 34.20
CA SER A 136 70.66 -46.90 34.20
C SER A 136 70.15 -45.47 33.96
N VAL A 137 70.70 -44.48 34.67
CA VAL A 137 70.30 -43.06 34.53
C VAL A 137 70.68 -42.53 33.15
N SER A 138 71.87 -42.89 32.65
CA SER A 138 72.30 -42.55 31.29
C SER A 138 71.41 -43.23 30.22
N GLY A 139 71.07 -44.50 30.42
CA GLY A 139 70.19 -45.25 29.51
C GLY A 139 68.77 -44.69 29.42
N ASP A 140 68.16 -44.34 30.55
CA ASP A 140 66.80 -43.78 30.56
C ASP A 140 66.77 -42.36 30.01
N ARG A 141 67.80 -41.55 30.27
CA ARG A 141 67.97 -40.24 29.63
C ARG A 141 68.11 -40.37 28.11
N MET A 142 68.88 -41.34 27.62
CA MET A 142 69.01 -41.59 26.18
C MET A 142 67.69 -42.03 25.53
N LYS A 143 66.89 -42.86 26.21
CA LYS A 143 65.55 -43.25 25.71
C LYS A 143 64.61 -42.05 25.64
N SER A 144 64.60 -41.19 26.66
CA SER A 144 63.80 -39.96 26.67
C SER A 144 64.18 -39.04 25.51
N LEU A 145 65.48 -38.79 25.34
CA LEU A 145 65.99 -37.97 24.23
C LEU A 145 65.70 -38.61 22.87
N GLY A 146 65.76 -39.93 22.76
CA GLY A 146 65.39 -40.67 21.54
C GLY A 146 63.91 -40.47 21.19
N ALA A 147 63.01 -40.60 22.17
CA ALA A 147 61.57 -40.38 21.97
C ALA A 147 61.24 -38.94 21.60
N GLU A 148 61.90 -37.97 22.22
CA GLU A 148 61.75 -36.54 21.88
C GLU A 148 62.25 -36.26 20.46
N ASN A 149 63.38 -36.85 20.05
CA ASN A 149 63.90 -36.70 18.68
C ASN A 149 62.96 -37.32 17.63
N GLU A 150 62.38 -38.49 17.93
CA GLU A 150 61.37 -39.14 17.08
C GLU A 150 60.13 -38.24 16.92
N MET A 151 59.66 -37.64 18.02
CA MET A 151 58.53 -36.70 18.03
C MET A 151 58.83 -35.44 17.21
N MET A 152 60.01 -34.84 17.40
CA MET A 152 60.44 -33.67 16.61
C MET A 152 60.58 -33.99 15.12
N ARG A 153 61.08 -35.19 14.77
CA ARG A 153 61.13 -35.66 13.38
C ARG A 153 59.74 -35.82 12.78
N GLN A 154 58.78 -36.31 13.56
CA GLN A 154 57.41 -36.44 13.11
C GLN A 154 56.78 -35.06 12.87
N GLN A 155 56.94 -34.12 13.80
CA GLN A 155 56.47 -32.74 13.63
C GLN A 155 57.11 -32.04 12.41
N LEU A 156 58.40 -32.27 12.16
CA LEU A 156 59.10 -31.72 10.99
C LEU A 156 58.59 -32.30 9.65
N LYS A 157 58.05 -33.53 9.63
CA LYS A 157 57.43 -34.10 8.42
C LYS A 157 56.12 -33.41 8.06
N ASP A 158 55.35 -32.99 9.05
CA ASP A 158 54.04 -32.37 8.84
C ASP A 158 54.16 -30.85 8.53
N PHE A 159 55.29 -30.23 8.89
CA PHE A 159 55.51 -28.80 8.72
C PHE A 159 55.40 -28.30 7.26
N PRO A 160 55.96 -28.97 6.23
CA PRO A 160 55.77 -28.56 4.83
C PRO A 160 54.31 -28.60 4.38
N GLN A 161 53.53 -29.57 4.85
CA GLN A 161 52.11 -29.66 4.54
C GLN A 161 51.35 -28.47 5.15
N LEU A 162 51.59 -28.16 6.42
CA LEU A 162 51.01 -26.98 7.06
C LEU A 162 51.40 -25.68 6.33
N GLN A 163 52.64 -25.58 5.85
CA GLN A 163 53.08 -24.42 5.07
C GLN A 163 52.33 -24.28 3.74
N MET A 164 52.04 -25.39 3.05
CA MET A 164 51.21 -25.39 1.85
C MET A 164 49.76 -25.00 2.15
N GLU A 165 49.16 -25.53 3.23
CA GLU A 165 47.81 -25.18 3.65
C GLU A 165 47.70 -23.69 3.99
N ILE A 166 48.66 -23.13 4.72
CA ILE A 166 48.72 -21.68 4.98
C ILE A 166 48.83 -20.88 3.68
N GLY A 167 49.65 -21.32 2.73
CA GLY A 167 49.76 -20.70 1.41
C GLY A 167 48.44 -20.72 0.64
N PHE A 168 47.73 -21.85 0.67
CA PHE A 168 46.41 -22.01 0.08
C PHE A 168 45.40 -21.05 0.71
N TYR A 169 45.24 -21.06 2.03
CA TYR A 169 44.30 -20.17 2.72
C TYR A 169 44.60 -18.68 2.49
N LYS A 170 45.89 -18.32 2.39
CA LYS A 170 46.28 -16.95 2.05
C LYS A 170 45.86 -16.57 0.63
N SER A 171 46.05 -17.46 -0.34
CA SER A 171 45.62 -17.23 -1.72
C SER A 171 44.10 -17.12 -1.85
N GLU A 172 43.34 -17.99 -1.17
CA GLU A 172 41.88 -17.94 -1.14
C GLU A 172 41.36 -16.67 -0.44
N TYR A 173 42.01 -16.24 0.66
CA TYR A 173 41.69 -14.97 1.30
C TYR A 173 41.90 -13.78 0.35
N ASP A 174 43.03 -13.71 -0.35
CA ASP A 174 43.31 -12.63 -1.29
C ASP A 174 42.35 -12.64 -2.48
N ARG A 175 41.97 -13.83 -2.95
CA ARG A 175 40.94 -14.02 -3.99
C ARG A 175 39.59 -13.50 -3.54
N GLN A 176 39.08 -13.96 -2.39
CA GLN A 176 37.81 -13.50 -1.83
C GLN A 176 37.81 -11.99 -1.56
N ARG A 177 38.93 -11.43 -1.08
CA ARG A 177 39.07 -10.00 -0.86
C ARG A 177 38.97 -9.20 -2.16
N ASN A 178 39.53 -9.71 -3.26
CA ASN A 178 39.44 -9.06 -4.56
C ASN A 178 38.03 -9.19 -5.16
N GLU A 179 37.42 -10.37 -5.10
CA GLU A 179 36.03 -10.60 -5.52
C GLU A 179 35.06 -9.65 -4.78
N LEU A 180 35.25 -9.51 -3.47
CA LEU A 180 34.45 -8.60 -2.64
C LEU A 180 34.65 -7.13 -3.07
N ARG A 181 35.90 -6.72 -3.32
CA ARG A 181 36.21 -5.36 -3.79
C ARG A 181 35.55 -5.08 -5.14
N GLU A 182 35.62 -6.03 -6.07
CA GLU A 182 34.98 -5.91 -7.39
C GLU A 182 33.45 -5.86 -7.27
N ALA A 183 32.85 -6.71 -6.44
CA ALA A 183 31.42 -6.68 -6.16
C ALA A 183 30.97 -5.32 -5.60
N TYR A 184 31.72 -4.76 -4.63
CA TYR A 184 31.46 -3.42 -4.11
C TYR A 184 31.57 -2.33 -5.18
N MET A 185 32.60 -2.37 -6.02
CA MET A 185 32.77 -1.40 -7.10
C MET A 185 31.65 -1.49 -8.13
N ASN A 186 31.25 -2.71 -8.51
CA ASN A 186 30.18 -2.95 -9.48
C ASN A 186 28.82 -2.52 -8.92
N LEU A 187 28.53 -2.83 -7.65
CA LEU A 187 27.30 -2.39 -6.99
C LEU A 187 27.22 -0.85 -6.94
N ASN A 188 28.31 -0.18 -6.56
CA ASN A 188 28.34 1.28 -6.50
C ASN A 188 28.17 1.92 -7.89
N LYS A 189 28.81 1.36 -8.93
CA LYS A 189 28.60 1.80 -10.32
C LYS A 189 27.15 1.62 -10.76
N GLN A 190 26.55 0.47 -10.46
CA GLN A 190 25.15 0.21 -10.78
C GLN A 190 24.22 1.20 -10.08
N GLN A 191 24.42 1.43 -8.78
CA GLN A 191 23.64 2.41 -8.02
C GLN A 191 23.77 3.83 -8.59
N LEU A 192 24.96 4.22 -9.06
CA LEU A 192 25.18 5.51 -9.70
C LEU A 192 24.40 5.63 -11.01
N VAL A 193 24.48 4.60 -11.87
CA VAL A 193 23.74 4.55 -13.14
C VAL A 193 22.24 4.59 -12.90
N ASP A 194 21.73 3.78 -11.96
CA ASP A 194 20.31 3.75 -11.60
C ASP A 194 19.86 5.12 -11.07
N SER A 195 20.67 5.74 -10.20
CA SER A 195 20.39 7.08 -9.68
C SER A 195 20.35 8.15 -10.78
N GLU A 196 21.24 8.07 -11.77
CA GLU A 196 21.24 9.00 -12.91
C GLU A 196 20.02 8.79 -13.81
N GLN A 197 19.64 7.53 -14.05
CA GLN A 197 18.43 7.19 -14.81
C GLN A 197 17.16 7.69 -14.11
N PHE A 198 17.04 7.47 -12.80
CA PHE A 198 15.90 7.98 -12.02
C PHE A 198 15.84 9.51 -12.04
N ARG A 199 17.00 10.18 -11.95
CA ARG A 199 17.04 11.65 -12.06
C ARG A 199 16.55 12.11 -13.43
N GLN A 200 17.01 11.50 -14.52
CA GLN A 200 16.56 11.84 -15.88
C GLN A 200 15.06 11.61 -16.06
N GLN A 201 14.52 10.51 -15.54
CA GLN A 201 13.07 10.23 -15.57
C GLN A 201 12.28 11.25 -14.75
N LEU A 202 12.81 11.68 -13.60
CA LEU A 202 12.16 12.70 -12.78
C LEU A 202 12.17 14.05 -13.47
N ASP A 203 13.28 14.42 -14.12
CA ASP A 203 13.39 15.64 -14.91
C ASP A 203 12.41 15.63 -16.11
N SER A 204 12.28 14.50 -16.81
CA SER A 204 11.33 14.36 -17.92
C SER A 204 9.87 14.46 -17.46
N LEU A 205 9.51 13.78 -16.37
CA LEU A 205 8.16 13.86 -15.80
C LEU A 205 7.84 15.28 -15.30
N THR A 206 8.83 15.98 -14.75
CA THR A 206 8.67 17.37 -14.31
C THR A 206 8.44 18.29 -15.50
N ALA A 207 9.16 18.09 -16.61
CA ALA A 207 8.96 18.84 -17.84
C ALA A 207 7.57 18.58 -18.44
N GLU A 208 7.13 17.31 -18.53
CA GLU A 208 5.79 16.94 -18.99
C GLU A 208 4.69 17.56 -18.13
N ARG A 209 4.85 17.52 -16.80
CA ARG A 209 3.92 18.14 -15.86
C ARG A 209 3.81 19.65 -16.10
N ASN A 210 4.92 20.34 -16.29
CA ASN A 210 4.92 21.77 -16.57
C ASN A 210 4.27 22.10 -17.92
N GLU A 211 4.48 21.27 -18.94
CA GLU A 211 3.81 21.42 -20.24
C GLU A 211 2.30 21.23 -20.13
N LEU A 212 1.86 20.21 -19.37
CA LEU A 212 0.44 19.96 -19.11
C LEU A 212 -0.22 21.10 -18.33
N ASP A 213 0.44 21.65 -17.31
CA ASP A 213 -0.06 22.82 -16.57
C ASP A 213 -0.21 24.06 -17.48
N ALA A 214 0.74 24.26 -18.41
CA ALA A 214 0.64 25.34 -19.40
C ALA A 214 -0.54 25.13 -20.34
N LYS A 215 -0.75 23.89 -20.84
CA LYS A 215 -1.91 23.53 -21.67
C LYS A 215 -3.22 23.70 -20.93
N LEU A 216 -3.27 23.32 -19.66
CA LEU A 216 -4.44 23.50 -18.79
C LEU A 216 -4.80 24.98 -18.67
N THR A 217 -3.82 25.83 -18.36
CA THR A 217 -4.02 27.29 -18.24
C THR A 217 -4.56 27.90 -19.55
N VAL A 218 -4.07 27.45 -20.71
CA VAL A 218 -4.57 27.90 -22.01
C VAL A 218 -5.99 27.41 -22.27
N ALA A 219 -6.31 26.16 -21.90
CA ALA A 219 -7.65 25.60 -22.04
C ALA A 219 -8.67 26.33 -21.14
N GLU A 220 -8.30 26.66 -19.91
CA GLU A 220 -9.14 27.44 -18.98
C GLU A 220 -9.44 28.84 -19.52
N LYS A 221 -8.43 29.53 -20.09
CA LYS A 221 -8.65 30.82 -20.76
C LYS A 221 -9.63 30.72 -21.93
N ARG A 222 -9.45 29.73 -22.79
CA ARG A 222 -10.36 29.48 -23.92
C ARG A 222 -11.78 29.16 -23.45
N LEU A 223 -11.92 28.40 -22.37
CA LEU A 223 -13.23 28.10 -21.79
C LEU A 223 -13.92 29.37 -21.29
N ALA A 224 -13.20 30.27 -20.63
CA ALA A 224 -13.72 31.57 -20.20
C ALA A 224 -14.13 32.45 -21.39
N GLU A 225 -13.33 32.49 -22.46
CA GLU A 225 -13.67 33.21 -23.70
C GLU A 225 -14.94 32.65 -24.35
N VAL A 226 -15.10 31.33 -24.41
CA VAL A 226 -16.31 30.68 -24.93
C VAL A 226 -17.52 31.01 -24.08
N ALA A 227 -17.41 31.00 -22.75
CA ALA A 227 -18.50 31.37 -21.86
C ALA A 227 -18.97 32.82 -22.08
N VAL A 228 -18.03 33.76 -22.27
CA VAL A 228 -18.36 35.15 -22.61
C VAL A 228 -19.06 35.25 -23.97
N ALA A 229 -18.57 34.51 -24.97
CA ALA A 229 -19.19 34.47 -26.30
C ALA A 229 -20.60 33.86 -26.27
N GLU A 230 -20.86 32.85 -25.44
CA GLU A 230 -22.18 32.24 -25.27
C GLU A 230 -23.19 33.24 -24.69
N VAL A 231 -22.80 34.00 -23.65
CA VAL A 231 -23.63 35.06 -23.08
C VAL A 231 -23.96 36.12 -24.14
N ALA A 232 -22.94 36.61 -24.86
CA ALA A 232 -23.16 37.59 -25.92
C ALA A 232 -24.05 37.05 -27.05
N SER A 233 -23.97 35.75 -27.37
CA SER A 233 -24.84 35.11 -28.34
C SER A 233 -26.29 35.04 -27.85
N ARG A 234 -26.52 34.68 -26.58
CA ARG A 234 -27.86 34.71 -25.96
C ARG A 234 -28.47 36.11 -26.00
N ASP A 235 -27.69 37.14 -25.67
CA ASP A 235 -28.16 38.52 -25.70
C ASP A 235 -28.57 38.94 -27.12
N ARG A 236 -27.74 38.61 -28.13
CA ARG A 236 -28.07 38.85 -29.54
C ARG A 236 -29.35 38.14 -29.98
N LEU A 237 -29.53 36.88 -29.57
CA LEU A 237 -30.75 36.12 -29.84
C LEU A 237 -31.99 36.80 -29.23
N SER A 238 -31.88 37.28 -27.99
CA SER A 238 -32.98 38.00 -27.34
C SER A 238 -33.34 39.30 -28.07
N GLU A 239 -32.33 40.04 -28.55
CA GLU A 239 -32.54 41.27 -29.31
C GLU A 239 -33.14 41.00 -30.70
N ILE A 240 -32.72 39.92 -31.38
CA ILE A 240 -33.34 39.47 -32.63
C ILE A 240 -34.82 39.13 -32.40
N SER A 241 -35.16 38.39 -31.34
CA SER A 241 -36.55 38.08 -31.00
C SER A 241 -37.37 39.36 -30.75
N ARG A 242 -36.79 40.35 -30.05
CA ARG A 242 -37.42 41.65 -29.82
C ARG A 242 -37.68 42.40 -31.13
N LEU A 243 -36.67 42.50 -31.99
CA LEU A 243 -36.77 43.17 -33.29
C LEU A 243 -37.77 42.49 -34.22
N ASN A 244 -37.80 41.15 -34.26
CA ASN A 244 -38.80 40.40 -35.03
C ASN A 244 -40.22 40.70 -34.56
N GLY A 245 -40.46 40.77 -33.23
CA GLY A 245 -41.77 41.16 -32.70
C GLY A 245 -42.18 42.59 -33.11
N GLN A 246 -41.22 43.52 -33.17
CA GLN A 246 -41.49 44.88 -33.69
C GLN A 246 -41.79 44.87 -35.19
N LEU A 247 -41.10 44.04 -35.96
CA LEU A 247 -41.29 43.92 -37.40
C LEU A 247 -42.69 43.37 -37.73
N GLU A 248 -43.12 42.30 -37.06
CA GLU A 248 -44.49 41.78 -37.18
C GLU A 248 -45.56 42.83 -36.82
N ALA A 249 -45.33 43.62 -35.77
CA ALA A 249 -46.26 44.68 -35.38
C ALA A 249 -46.39 45.74 -36.48
N ARG A 250 -45.26 46.15 -37.08
CA ARG A 250 -45.24 47.08 -38.22
C ARG A 250 -45.90 46.49 -39.47
N GLU A 251 -45.72 45.20 -39.75
CA GLU A 251 -46.41 44.53 -40.86
C GLU A 251 -47.93 44.53 -40.69
N ARG A 252 -48.42 44.32 -39.46
CA ARG A 252 -49.86 44.45 -39.14
C ARG A 252 -50.36 45.88 -39.33
N GLU A 253 -49.61 46.88 -38.86
CA GLU A 253 -49.93 48.29 -39.08
C GLU A 253 -50.00 48.65 -40.57
N ILE A 254 -49.01 48.21 -41.36
CA ILE A 254 -48.98 48.43 -42.82
C ILE A 254 -50.19 47.78 -43.48
N SER A 255 -50.54 46.55 -43.09
CA SER A 255 -51.72 45.85 -43.62
C SER A 255 -53.02 46.59 -43.30
N SER A 256 -53.13 47.14 -42.08
CA SER A 256 -54.28 47.97 -41.67
C SER A 256 -54.34 49.31 -42.42
N LEU A 257 -53.20 49.97 -42.63
CA LEU A 257 -53.15 51.20 -43.42
C LEU A 257 -53.48 50.92 -44.89
N HIS A 258 -53.04 49.78 -45.42
CA HIS A 258 -53.35 49.37 -46.78
C HIS A 258 -54.86 49.15 -46.98
N SER A 259 -55.54 48.49 -46.04
CA SER A 259 -57.00 48.30 -46.11
C SER A 259 -57.75 49.63 -45.98
N GLN A 260 -57.28 50.54 -45.12
CA GLN A 260 -57.82 51.90 -45.03
C GLN A 260 -57.63 52.68 -46.33
N ALA A 261 -56.46 52.58 -46.97
CA ALA A 261 -56.18 53.23 -48.24
C ALA A 261 -57.09 52.70 -49.36
N GLN A 262 -57.32 51.37 -49.42
CA GLN A 262 -58.26 50.78 -50.36
C GLN A 262 -59.71 51.28 -50.14
N ALA A 263 -60.15 51.35 -48.88
CA ALA A 263 -61.48 51.86 -48.54
C ALA A 263 -61.65 53.34 -48.95
N LEU A 264 -60.65 54.18 -48.66
CA LEU A 264 -60.64 55.57 -49.10
C LEU A 264 -60.65 55.69 -50.62
N GLN A 265 -59.90 54.84 -51.33
CA GLN A 265 -59.87 54.86 -52.78
C GLN A 265 -61.21 54.46 -53.40
N ALA A 266 -61.92 53.49 -52.82
CA ALA A 266 -63.29 53.15 -53.21
C ALA A 266 -64.25 54.33 -52.98
N ALA A 267 -64.19 54.98 -51.81
CA ALA A 267 -65.01 56.16 -51.50
C ALA A 267 -64.73 57.34 -52.45
N VAL A 268 -63.48 57.55 -52.86
CA VAL A 268 -63.12 58.55 -53.89
C VAL A 268 -63.73 58.18 -55.24
N GLY A 269 -63.71 56.90 -55.63
CA GLY A 269 -64.37 56.42 -56.84
C GLY A 269 -65.88 56.66 -56.84
N GLU A 270 -66.56 56.32 -55.73
CA GLU A 270 -67.99 56.61 -55.54
C GLU A 270 -68.28 58.11 -55.63
N LYS A 271 -67.45 58.94 -54.99
CA LYS A 271 -67.59 60.39 -55.07
C LYS A 271 -67.49 60.89 -56.51
N GLN A 272 -66.54 60.39 -57.32
CA GLN A 272 -66.41 60.77 -58.73
C GLN A 272 -67.65 60.38 -59.55
N VAL A 273 -68.24 59.22 -59.28
CA VAL A 273 -69.50 58.79 -59.92
C VAL A 273 -70.67 59.70 -59.51
N LEU A 274 -70.77 60.05 -58.22
CA LEU A 274 -71.79 60.99 -57.75
C LEU A 274 -71.61 62.39 -58.35
N GLU A 275 -70.37 62.87 -58.48
CA GLU A 275 -70.07 64.16 -59.11
C GLU A 275 -70.46 64.18 -60.59
N SER A 276 -70.24 63.07 -61.32
CA SER A 276 -70.67 62.97 -62.74
C SER A 276 -72.18 62.91 -62.88
N GLN A 277 -72.86 62.12 -62.04
CA GLN A 277 -74.33 62.08 -61.98
C GLN A 277 -74.92 63.45 -61.64
N LEU A 278 -74.31 64.18 -60.69
CA LEU A 278 -74.75 65.51 -60.31
C LEU A 278 -74.56 66.52 -61.45
N ALA A 279 -73.46 66.43 -62.19
CA ALA A 279 -73.24 67.23 -63.39
C ALA A 279 -74.30 66.96 -64.48
N GLU A 280 -74.67 65.69 -64.68
CA GLU A 280 -75.73 65.29 -65.62
C GLU A 280 -77.10 65.83 -65.19
N VAL A 281 -77.48 65.66 -63.91
CA VAL A 281 -78.73 66.21 -63.37
C VAL A 281 -78.76 67.74 -63.48
N ARG A 282 -77.63 68.43 -63.25
CA ARG A 282 -77.54 69.88 -63.49
C ARG A 282 -77.79 70.23 -64.95
N SER A 283 -77.22 69.47 -65.89
CA SER A 283 -77.48 69.67 -67.33
C SER A 283 -78.97 69.48 -67.66
N GLN A 284 -79.57 68.36 -67.21
CA GLN A 284 -81.00 68.09 -67.40
C GLN A 284 -81.89 69.17 -66.76
N LEU A 285 -81.51 69.69 -65.60
CA LEU A 285 -82.22 70.80 -64.95
C LEU A 285 -82.12 72.09 -65.78
N THR A 286 -80.95 72.39 -66.36
CA THR A 286 -80.80 73.56 -67.25
C THR A 286 -81.62 73.39 -68.53
N GLU A 287 -81.68 72.19 -69.10
CA GLU A 287 -82.51 71.89 -70.26
C GLU A 287 -84.02 71.97 -69.92
N SER A 288 -84.42 71.42 -68.78
CA SER A 288 -85.79 71.55 -68.26
C SER A 288 -86.16 73.01 -68.01
N SER A 289 -85.24 73.81 -67.48
CA SER A 289 -85.44 75.25 -67.27
C SER A 289 -85.59 76.02 -68.59
N THR A 290 -84.75 75.72 -69.59
CA THR A 290 -84.87 76.34 -70.93
C THR A 290 -86.15 75.94 -71.64
N THR A 291 -86.56 74.67 -71.55
CA THR A 291 -87.85 74.19 -72.09
C THR A 291 -89.04 74.81 -71.37
N ILE A 292 -89.03 74.94 -70.03
CA ILE A 292 -90.05 75.68 -69.28
C ILE A 292 -90.12 77.13 -69.75
N THR A 293 -88.97 77.80 -69.88
CA THR A 293 -88.91 79.19 -70.36
C THR A 293 -89.49 79.30 -71.78
N ARG A 294 -89.19 78.34 -72.65
CA ARG A 294 -89.75 78.25 -74.00
C ARG A 294 -91.26 78.02 -73.97
N LEU A 295 -91.76 77.08 -73.18
CA LEU A 295 -93.20 76.82 -73.02
C LEU A 295 -93.94 78.03 -72.45
N GLN A 296 -93.37 78.72 -71.46
CA GLN A 296 -93.92 79.97 -70.94
C GLN A 296 -93.96 81.07 -72.01
N SER A 297 -92.93 81.17 -72.85
CA SER A 297 -92.94 82.11 -73.98
C SER A 297 -94.01 81.74 -75.02
N GLN A 298 -94.18 80.44 -75.32
CA GLN A 298 -95.24 79.93 -76.19
C GLN A 298 -96.65 80.19 -75.62
N GLN A 299 -96.84 80.01 -74.31
CA GLN A 299 -98.08 80.35 -73.62
C GLN A 299 -98.40 81.84 -73.72
N LYS A 300 -97.40 82.73 -73.58
CA LYS A 300 -97.58 84.17 -73.78
C LYS A 300 -97.97 84.51 -75.22
N THR A 301 -97.41 83.82 -76.22
CA THR A 301 -97.81 84.00 -77.63
C THR A 301 -99.17 83.38 -77.95
N ALA A 302 -99.57 82.28 -77.31
CA ALA A 302 -100.90 81.68 -77.46
C ALA A 302 -101.99 82.53 -76.77
N GLY A 303 -101.70 83.10 -75.60
CA GLY A 303 -102.59 84.07 -74.95
C GLY A 303 -102.73 85.40 -75.72
N ALA A 304 -101.82 85.69 -76.64
CA ALA A 304 -101.95 86.83 -77.56
C ALA A 304 -102.83 86.52 -78.80
N LEU A 305 -103.21 85.27 -79.03
CA LEU A 305 -104.04 84.83 -80.17
C LEU A 305 -105.53 84.64 -79.83
N GLU A 306 -105.95 84.85 -78.58
CA GLU A 306 -107.34 84.66 -78.12
C GLU A 306 -108.18 85.96 -78.05
N VAL A 307 -107.72 87.11 -78.55
CA VAL A 307 -108.42 88.42 -78.38
C VAL A 307 -108.60 89.22 -79.68
N ASP A 308 -109.07 88.59 -80.77
CA ASP A 308 -109.49 89.38 -81.97
C ASP A 308 -110.66 88.76 -82.78
N ILE A 309 -111.28 87.68 -82.29
CA ILE A 309 -112.41 87.02 -82.97
C ILE A 309 -113.76 87.58 -82.51
N SER A 310 -113.82 88.24 -81.34
CA SER A 310 -115.07 88.67 -80.73
C SER A 310 -115.69 89.93 -81.37
N ASP A 311 -114.87 90.85 -81.87
CA ASP A 311 -115.35 92.17 -82.33
C ASP A 311 -115.84 92.13 -83.79
N SER A 312 -115.27 91.25 -84.62
CA SER A 312 -115.69 91.09 -86.02
C SER A 312 -117.03 90.36 -86.17
N ILE A 313 -117.38 89.48 -85.23
CA ILE A 313 -118.64 88.70 -85.27
C ILE A 313 -119.81 89.53 -84.74
N MET A 314 -119.57 90.45 -83.79
CA MET A 314 -120.60 91.36 -83.26
C MET A 314 -121.11 92.34 -84.33
N LEU A 315 -120.19 92.88 -85.15
CA LEU A 315 -120.53 93.85 -86.20
C LEU A 315 -121.34 93.22 -87.34
N GLU A 316 -121.03 91.97 -87.70
CA GLU A 316 -121.75 91.21 -88.75
C GLU A 316 -123.17 90.79 -88.28
N ASN A 317 -123.34 90.52 -86.99
CA ASN A 317 -124.63 90.19 -86.38
C ASN A 317 -125.58 91.40 -86.30
N GLU A 318 -125.05 92.60 -86.02
CA GLU A 318 -125.84 93.84 -86.03
C GLU A 318 -126.32 94.19 -87.45
N THR A 319 -125.47 94.03 -88.48
CA THR A 319 -125.88 94.23 -89.87
C THR A 319 -126.94 93.23 -90.33
N LEU A 320 -126.82 91.96 -89.97
CA LEU A 320 -127.80 90.93 -90.33
C LEU A 320 -129.15 91.13 -89.62
N HIS A 321 -129.15 91.60 -88.37
CA HIS A 321 -130.39 91.94 -87.66
C HIS A 321 -131.11 93.14 -88.29
N GLN A 322 -130.34 94.12 -88.79
CA GLN A 322 -130.89 95.28 -89.46
C GLN A 322 -131.51 94.92 -90.82
N ASP A 323 -130.84 94.09 -91.62
CA ASP A 323 -131.34 93.58 -92.90
C ASP A 323 -132.58 92.69 -92.75
N LEU A 324 -132.64 91.89 -91.68
CA LEU A 324 -133.80 91.08 -91.33
C LEU A 324 -135.00 91.95 -90.95
N SER A 325 -134.77 93.03 -90.20
CA SER A 325 -135.81 93.98 -89.80
C SER A 325 -136.40 94.72 -91.01
N ILE A 326 -135.56 95.12 -91.97
CA ILE A 326 -136.00 95.77 -93.21
C ILE A 326 -136.87 94.79 -94.02
N SER A 327 -136.41 93.55 -94.20
CA SER A 327 -137.15 92.52 -94.94
C SER A 327 -138.50 92.17 -94.30
N LEU A 328 -138.57 92.15 -92.97
CA LEU A 328 -139.84 91.92 -92.25
C LEU A 328 -140.85 93.06 -92.47
N THR A 329 -140.39 94.31 -92.49
CA THR A 329 -141.26 95.46 -92.80
C THR A 329 -141.76 95.47 -94.24
N GLU A 330 -140.94 95.03 -95.21
CA GLU A 330 -141.37 94.89 -96.61
C GLU A 330 -142.41 93.77 -96.78
N ILE A 331 -142.25 92.64 -96.06
CA ILE A 331 -143.21 91.54 -96.06
C ILE A 331 -144.55 91.95 -95.42
N GLU A 332 -144.54 92.74 -94.36
CA GLU A 332 -145.77 93.26 -93.74
C GLU A 332 -146.50 94.27 -94.65
N GLN A 333 -145.76 95.14 -95.36
CA GLN A 333 -146.35 96.05 -96.35
C GLN A 333 -146.96 95.31 -97.54
N LEU A 334 -146.30 94.26 -98.05
CA LEU A 334 -146.83 93.42 -99.12
C LEU A 334 -148.05 92.61 -98.68
N LYS A 335 -148.10 92.15 -97.42
CA LYS A 335 -149.29 91.49 -96.85
C LYS A 335 -150.48 92.44 -96.69
N ALA A 336 -150.25 93.71 -96.32
CA ALA A 336 -151.30 94.71 -96.21
C ALA A 336 -151.91 95.05 -97.59
N GLN A 337 -151.08 95.15 -98.64
CA GLN A 337 -151.54 95.40 -100.01
C GLN A 337 -152.32 94.21 -100.59
N LEU A 338 -151.97 92.97 -100.22
CA LEU A 338 -152.69 91.77 -100.68
C LEU A 338 -154.05 91.60 -99.99
N ALA A 339 -154.19 92.06 -98.74
CA ALA A 339 -155.43 91.99 -97.98
C ALA A 339 -156.49 93.02 -98.46
N GLU A 340 -156.08 94.17 -98.98
CA GLU A 340 -157.00 95.17 -99.57
C GLU A 340 -157.54 94.76 -100.95
N PHE A 341 -156.86 93.87 -101.69
CA PHE A 341 -157.29 93.48 -103.04
C PHE A 341 -158.28 92.30 -103.08
N SER A 342 -158.41 91.52 -102.00
CA SER A 342 -159.15 90.25 -102.01
C SER A 342 -160.59 90.31 -101.45
N VAL A 343 -161.00 91.40 -100.78
CA VAL A 343 -162.30 91.46 -100.05
C VAL A 343 -163.34 92.35 -100.74
N ALA A 344 -163.02 92.95 -101.90
CA ALA A 344 -163.84 94.01 -102.50
C ALA A 344 -164.47 93.71 -103.87
N GLN A 345 -164.88 92.48 -104.23
CA GLN A 345 -165.88 92.32 -105.32
C GLN A 345 -166.51 90.92 -105.48
N VAL A 346 -167.50 90.61 -104.63
CA VAL A 346 -168.65 89.74 -104.98
C VAL A 346 -169.92 90.44 -104.48
N VAL A 347 -170.75 90.88 -105.45
CA VAL A 347 -172.18 91.27 -105.38
C VAL A 347 -172.54 92.74 -105.10
N LEU A 348 -172.79 93.51 -106.17
CA LEU A 348 -174.09 94.14 -106.50
C LEU A 348 -173.95 94.84 -107.88
N GLU A 349 -174.46 94.26 -108.96
CA GLU A 349 -175.77 94.55 -109.58
C GLU A 349 -175.64 95.24 -110.96
N LYS A 350 -175.96 94.44 -111.97
CA LYS A 350 -176.90 94.71 -113.07
C LYS A 350 -176.96 96.13 -113.69
N ALA A 351 -176.54 96.10 -114.95
CA ALA A 351 -177.26 96.60 -116.13
C ALA A 351 -177.07 98.07 -116.53
N LYS A 352 -176.30 98.28 -117.62
CA LYS A 352 -176.79 98.69 -118.96
C LYS A 352 -175.67 99.39 -119.72
N LYS A 353 -175.57 99.06 -121.02
CA LYS A 353 -175.31 99.99 -122.15
C LYS A 353 -173.94 100.71 -122.11
N GLN A 354 -173.25 101.03 -123.20
CA GLN A 354 -173.37 100.84 -124.63
C GLN A 354 -172.06 101.44 -125.18
N LYS A 355 -171.54 100.85 -126.25
CA LYS A 355 -171.06 101.61 -127.43
C LYS A 355 -170.00 102.73 -127.23
N THR A 356 -168.83 102.44 -127.80
CA THR A 356 -168.16 103.24 -128.86
C THR A 356 -167.46 104.58 -128.55
N VAL A 357 -166.23 104.63 -129.07
CA VAL A 357 -165.67 105.69 -129.95
C VAL A 357 -165.01 106.91 -129.28
N THR A 358 -163.69 107.02 -129.47
CA THR A 358 -162.98 108.00 -130.33
C THR A 358 -161.48 107.70 -130.14
N SER A 359 -160.68 107.41 -131.17
CA SER A 359 -160.21 108.25 -132.28
C SER A 359 -159.28 109.40 -131.83
N ASN A 360 -158.06 109.34 -132.39
CA ASN A 360 -157.22 110.47 -132.82
C ASN A 360 -156.63 111.41 -131.74
N LYS A 361 -155.40 111.14 -131.31
CA LYS A 361 -154.16 111.74 -131.85
C LYS A 361 -152.93 111.01 -131.34
#